data_AF-A0A3B9WYJ1-F1
#
_entry.id   AF-A0A3B9WYJ1-F1
#
_cell.length_a   1.000
_cell.length_b   1.000
_cell.length_c   1.000
_cell.angle_alpha   90.00
_cell.angle_beta   90.00
_cell.angle_gamma   90.00
#
_symmetry.space_group_name_H-M   'P 1'
#
loop_
_entity.id
_entity.type
_entity.pdbx_description
1 polymer ?
#
loop_
_entity_poly.entity_id
_entity_poly.type
_entity_poly.pdbx_seq_one_letter_code
_entity_poly.pdbx_strand_id
1 'polypeptide(L)'
;MEIFSRLSYIFTKKQKLQSAALCIGLFIGALFELAGVSLITGLVSIITDPGRIHRSPLLSRVYETFHMKSDREFYIFITLGLILVYVIKNAYLLWLNYIQYRFIYDNQLLLMG
;
A
#
# COMPACT_ATOMS: atom_id res chain seq x y z
N MET A 1 30.43 -8.84 14.24
CA MET A 1 29.54 -10.01 14.34
C MET A 1 28.89 -10.18 15.72
N GLU A 2 29.37 -9.54 16.79
CA GLU A 2 28.82 -9.70 18.14
C GLU A 2 27.40 -9.13 18.36
N ILE A 3 26.97 -8.14 17.57
CA ILE A 3 25.65 -7.49 17.74
C ILE A 3 24.51 -8.46 17.34
N PHE A 4 24.70 -9.25 16.28
CA PHE A 4 23.70 -10.21 15.81
C PHE A 4 23.54 -11.41 16.74
N SER A 5 24.61 -11.85 17.44
CA SER A 5 24.52 -12.95 18.42
C SER A 5 23.84 -12.51 19.71
N ARG A 6 24.03 -11.25 20.15
CA ARG A 6 23.30 -10.68 21.29
C ARG A 6 21.81 -10.49 20.98
N LEU A 7 21.46 -10.07 19.75
CA LEU A 7 20.06 -10.01 19.33
C LEU A 7 19.36 -11.37 19.37
N SER A 8 20.07 -12.45 19.00
CA SER A 8 19.48 -13.80 19.03
C SER A 8 19.31 -14.37 20.45
N TYR A 9 20.00 -13.81 21.44
CA TYR A 9 19.90 -14.23 22.84
C TYR A 9 18.69 -13.61 23.55
N ILE A 10 18.29 -12.40 23.14
CA ILE A 10 17.15 -11.66 23.70
C ILE A 10 15.83 -12.07 23.04
N PHE A 11 15.86 -12.40 21.73
CA PHE A 11 14.65 -12.74 20.98
C PHE A 11 14.36 -14.24 20.96
N THR A 12 13.19 -14.63 21.45
CA THR A 12 12.66 -15.98 21.29
C THR A 12 12.40 -16.28 19.81
N LYS A 13 12.53 -17.54 19.36
CA LYS A 13 12.28 -17.97 17.96
C LYS A 13 10.95 -17.44 17.40
N LYS A 14 9.90 -17.34 18.23
CA LYS A 14 8.59 -16.76 17.87
C LYS A 14 8.66 -15.26 17.57
N GLN A 15 9.31 -14.48 18.43
CA GLN A 15 9.45 -13.03 18.23
C GLN A 15 10.28 -12.72 16.98
N LYS A 16 11.34 -13.51 16.71
CA LYS A 16 12.17 -13.34 15.50
C LYS A 16 11.36 -13.55 14.20
N LEU A 17 10.46 -14.54 14.19
CA LEU A 17 9.57 -14.78 13.06
C LEU A 17 8.53 -13.65 12.91
N GLN A 18 7.97 -13.16 14.02
CA GLN A 18 7.04 -12.02 14.02
C GLN A 18 7.72 -10.74 13.50
N SER A 19 8.95 -10.44 13.93
CA SER A 19 9.74 -9.30 13.41
C SER A 19 9.97 -9.40 11.91
N ALA A 20 10.31 -10.58 11.41
CA ALA A 20 10.53 -10.80 9.98
C ALA A 20 9.22 -10.62 9.18
N ALA A 21 8.11 -11.18 9.67
CA ALA A 21 6.80 -11.02 9.06
C ALA A 21 6.35 -9.54 9.03
N LEU A 22 6.57 -8.80 10.13
CA LEU A 22 6.31 -7.36 10.20
C LEU A 22 7.19 -6.57 9.23
N CYS A 23 8.48 -6.90 9.12
CA CYS A 23 9.39 -6.25 8.18
C CYS A 23 8.93 -6.42 6.73
N ILE A 24 8.54 -7.64 6.35
CA ILE A 24 7.98 -7.92 5.02
C ILE A 24 6.66 -7.16 4.82
N GLY A 25 5.78 -7.15 5.84
CA GLY A 25 4.54 -6.37 5.80
C GLY A 25 4.77 -4.89 5.58
N LEU A 26 5.73 -4.28 6.28
CA LEU A 26 6.12 -2.87 6.11
C LEU A 26 6.67 -2.59 4.72
N PHE A 27 7.48 -3.50 4.18
CA PHE A 27 7.99 -3.37 2.82
C PHE A 27 6.85 -3.39 1.79
N ILE A 28 5.91 -4.33 1.93
CA ILE A 28 4.72 -4.39 1.07
C ILE A 28 3.86 -3.12 1.24
N GLY A 29 3.68 -2.64 2.47
CA GLY A 29 3.00 -1.38 2.76
C GLY A 29 3.62 -0.18 2.05
N ALA A 30 4.94 -0.07 2.08
CA ALA A 30 5.66 0.98 1.36
C ALA A 30 5.45 0.90 -0.16
N LEU A 31 5.45 -0.30 -0.74
CA LEU A 31 5.15 -0.49 -2.17
C LEU A 31 3.71 -0.05 -2.50
N PHE A 32 2.75 -0.37 -1.64
CA PHE A 32 1.36 0.09 -1.81
C PHE A 32 1.23 1.61 -1.69
N GLU A 33 2.01 2.25 -0.82
CA GLU A 33 2.05 3.71 -0.76
C GLU A 33 2.59 4.33 -2.04
N LEU A 34 3.71 3.81 -2.56
CA LEU A 34 4.30 4.26 -3.82
C LEU A 34 3.33 4.07 -4.99
N ALA A 35 2.64 2.94 -5.04
CA ALA A 35 1.61 2.69 -6.04
C ALA A 35 0.46 3.71 -5.94
N GLY A 36 -0.02 4.02 -4.73
CA GLY A 36 -1.05 5.03 -4.51
C GLY A 36 -0.66 6.42 -5.03
N VAL A 37 0.57 6.87 -4.74
CA VAL A 37 1.09 8.16 -5.23
C VAL A 37 1.20 8.19 -6.75
N SER A 38 1.62 7.07 -7.35
CA SER A 38 1.72 6.93 -8.81
C SER A 38 0.34 7.02 -9.48
N LEU A 39 -0.69 6.43 -8.88
CA LEU A 39 -2.07 6.49 -9.37
C LEU A 39 -2.63 7.92 -9.32
N ILE A 40 -2.38 8.69 -8.25
CA ILE A 40 -2.75 10.12 -8.21
C ILE A 40 -2.08 10.87 -9.35
N THR A 41 -0.78 10.69 -9.54
CA THR A 41 -0.02 11.37 -10.59
C THR A 41 -0.57 11.05 -11.99
N GLY A 42 -0.94 9.77 -12.20
CA GLY A 42 -1.64 9.32 -13.41
C GLY A 42 -2.97 10.02 -13.61
N LEU A 43 -3.81 10.10 -12.56
CA LEU A 43 -5.11 10.79 -12.62
C LEU A 43 -4.96 12.27 -12.98
N VAL A 44 -4.05 12.99 -12.29
CA VAL A 44 -3.78 14.42 -12.56
C VAL A 44 -3.33 14.63 -14.01
N SER A 45 -2.52 13.71 -14.53
CA SER A 45 -2.05 13.76 -15.92
C SER A 45 -3.19 13.60 -16.94
N ILE A 46 -4.21 12.79 -16.64
CA ILE A 46 -5.36 12.57 -17.53
C ILE A 46 -6.33 13.76 -17.46
N ILE A 47 -6.49 14.38 -16.28
CA ILE A 47 -7.32 15.58 -16.13
C ILE A 47 -6.71 16.78 -16.86
N THR A 48 -5.37 16.92 -16.80
CA THR A 48 -4.65 18.02 -17.46
C THR A 48 -4.66 17.90 -18.98
N ASP A 49 -4.58 16.69 -19.52
CA ASP A 49 -4.62 16.42 -20.97
C ASP A 49 -5.60 15.27 -21.28
N PRO A 50 -6.90 15.58 -21.46
CA PRO A 50 -7.94 14.60 -21.74
C PRO A 50 -7.68 13.75 -22.99
N GLY A 51 -6.99 14.31 -23.98
CA GLY A 51 -6.62 13.61 -25.21
C GLY A 51 -5.72 12.39 -24.98
N ARG A 52 -5.13 12.23 -23.79
CA ARG A 52 -4.33 11.06 -23.41
C ARG A 52 -5.12 9.77 -23.25
N ILE A 53 -6.42 9.86 -22.94
CA ILE A 53 -7.29 8.69 -22.77
C ILE A 53 -7.26 7.84 -24.05
N HIS A 54 -7.34 8.49 -25.21
CA HIS A 54 -7.37 7.81 -26.52
C HIS A 54 -5.98 7.52 -27.12
N ARG A 55 -4.92 8.16 -26.62
CA ARG A 55 -3.55 7.94 -27.11
C ARG A 55 -2.83 6.81 -26.39
N SER A 56 -3.17 6.56 -25.13
CA SER A 56 -2.57 5.48 -24.36
C SER A 56 -3.30 4.17 -24.61
N PRO A 57 -2.62 3.11 -25.07
CA PRO A 57 -3.25 1.81 -25.31
C PRO A 57 -3.83 1.20 -24.02
N LEU A 58 -3.29 1.57 -22.86
CA LEU A 58 -3.77 1.09 -21.57
C LEU A 58 -5.06 1.82 -21.15
N LEU A 59 -5.14 3.15 -21.36
CA LEU A 59 -6.35 3.93 -21.05
C LEU A 59 -7.47 3.65 -22.05
N SER A 60 -7.17 3.54 -23.35
CA SER A 60 -8.17 3.24 -24.38
C SER A 60 -8.81 1.87 -24.17
N ARG A 61 -8.04 0.85 -23.80
CA ARG A 61 -8.59 -0.47 -23.46
C ARG A 61 -9.56 -0.41 -22.28
N VAL A 62 -9.22 0.33 -21.23
CA VAL A 62 -10.12 0.50 -20.08
C VAL A 62 -11.39 1.26 -20.50
N TYR A 63 -11.23 2.31 -21.29
CA TYR A 63 -12.34 3.11 -21.81
C TYR A 63 -13.32 2.25 -22.65
N GLU A 64 -12.80 1.43 -23.55
CA GLU A 64 -13.57 0.53 -24.41
C GLU A 64 -14.19 -0.64 -23.65
N THR A 65 -13.44 -1.28 -22.74
CA THR A 65 -13.91 -2.44 -21.95
C THR A 65 -15.09 -2.08 -21.06
N PHE A 66 -15.07 -0.86 -20.50
CA PHE A 66 -16.17 -0.36 -19.68
C PHE A 66 -17.26 0.38 -20.49
N HIS A 67 -17.18 0.37 -21.83
CA HIS A 67 -18.12 1.00 -22.76
C HIS A 67 -18.47 2.46 -22.39
N MET A 68 -17.45 3.23 -22.00
CA MET A 68 -17.60 4.62 -21.59
C MET A 68 -18.06 5.48 -22.77
N LYS A 69 -19.07 6.33 -22.57
CA LYS A 69 -19.65 7.16 -23.64
C LYS A 69 -19.13 8.59 -23.65
N SER A 70 -18.45 9.00 -22.59
CA SER A 70 -17.86 10.32 -22.44
C SER A 70 -16.61 10.28 -21.56
N ASP A 71 -15.65 11.15 -21.85
CA ASP A 71 -14.50 11.43 -20.99
C ASP A 71 -14.92 11.72 -19.54
N ARG A 72 -16.06 12.41 -19.35
CA ARG A 72 -16.63 12.69 -18.03
C ARG A 72 -16.98 11.41 -17.25
N GLU A 73 -17.59 10.43 -17.90
CA GLU A 73 -17.90 9.14 -17.28
C GLU A 73 -16.62 8.41 -16.88
N PHE A 74 -15.60 8.45 -17.75
CA PHE A 74 -14.29 7.86 -17.48
C PHE A 74 -13.61 8.50 -16.27
N TYR A 75 -13.66 9.83 -16.14
CA TYR A 75 -13.12 10.55 -14.99
C TYR A 75 -13.82 10.16 -13.68
N ILE A 76 -15.14 10.07 -13.67
CA ILE A 76 -15.91 9.65 -12.50
C ILE A 76 -15.50 8.23 -12.10
N PHE A 77 -15.42 7.33 -13.07
CA PHE A 77 -15.05 5.93 -12.84
C PHE A 77 -13.65 5.76 -12.26
N ILE A 78 -12.64 6.36 -12.88
CA ILE A 78 -11.26 6.25 -12.40
C ILE A 78 -11.08 6.91 -11.03
N THR A 79 -11.83 8.00 -10.75
CA THR A 79 -11.81 8.67 -9.45
C THR A 79 -12.44 7.79 -8.37
N LEU A 80 -13.59 7.17 -8.64
CA LEU A 80 -14.21 6.21 -7.72
C LEU A 80 -13.30 4.99 -7.49
N GLY A 81 -12.67 4.47 -8.54
CA GLY A 81 -11.67 3.41 -8.44
C GLY A 81 -10.48 3.82 -7.56
N LEU A 82 -9.99 5.05 -7.72
CA LEU A 82 -8.92 5.60 -6.90
C LEU A 82 -9.34 5.70 -5.43
N ILE A 83 -10.54 6.21 -5.13
CA ILE A 83 -11.07 6.26 -3.76
C ILE A 83 -11.10 4.86 -3.15
N LEU A 84 -11.59 3.86 -3.89
CA LEU A 84 -11.65 2.48 -3.42
C LEU A 84 -10.25 1.90 -3.14
N VAL A 85 -9.28 2.15 -4.02
CA VAL A 85 -7.87 1.78 -3.79
C VAL A 85 -7.33 2.44 -2.52
N TYR A 86 -7.65 3.72 -2.29
CA TYR A 86 -7.24 4.43 -1.08
C TYR A 86 -7.87 3.83 0.18
N VAL A 87 -9.15 3.49 0.16
CA VAL A 87 -9.82 2.84 1.29
C VAL A 87 -9.14 1.51 1.62
N ILE A 88 -8.90 0.66 0.62
CA ILE A 88 -8.22 -0.63 0.80
C ILE A 88 -6.80 -0.43 1.33
N LYS A 89 -6.03 0.48 0.74
CA LYS A 89 -4.66 0.80 1.18
C LYS A 89 -4.64 1.24 2.64
N ASN A 90 -5.52 2.18 3.01
CA ASN A 90 -5.58 2.70 4.38
C ASN A 90 -6.01 1.62 5.37
N ALA A 91 -6.96 0.76 5.01
CA ALA A 91 -7.34 -0.38 5.86
C ALA A 91 -6.17 -1.34 6.08
N TYR A 92 -5.40 -1.65 5.03
CA TYR A 92 -4.18 -2.46 5.13
C TYR A 92 -3.13 -1.81 6.04
N LEU A 93 -2.83 -0.53 5.84
CA LEU A 93 -1.85 0.20 6.65
C LEU A 93 -2.29 0.30 8.12
N LEU A 94 -3.58 0.54 8.37
CA LEU A 94 -4.14 0.55 9.72
C LEU A 94 -3.94 -0.80 10.42
N TRP A 95 -4.26 -1.90 9.72
CA TRP A 95 -4.07 -3.25 10.24
C TRP A 95 -2.59 -3.56 10.52
N LEU A 96 -1.71 -3.18 9.60
CA LEU A 96 -0.27 -3.37 9.76
C LEU A 96 0.29 -2.57 10.95
N ASN A 97 -0.13 -1.32 11.11
CA ASN A 97 0.22 -0.48 12.25
C ASN A 97 -0.27 -1.10 13.55
N TYR A 98 -1.50 -1.62 13.58
CA TYR A 98 -2.02 -2.31 14.76
C TYR A 98 -1.14 -3.50 15.18
N ILE A 99 -0.73 -4.35 14.22
CA ILE A 99 0.15 -5.49 14.51
C ILE A 99 1.54 -5.00 14.97
N GLN A 100 2.07 -3.96 14.34
CA GLN A 100 3.35 -3.37 14.74
C GLN A 100 3.30 -2.86 16.18
N TYR A 101 2.27 -2.08 16.55
CA TYR A 101 2.10 -1.60 17.91
C TYR A 101 1.98 -2.75 18.90
N ARG A 102 1.14 -3.74 18.60
CA ARG A 102 0.97 -4.91 19.47
C ARG A 102 2.30 -5.64 19.71
N PHE A 103 3.10 -5.84 18.66
CA PHE A 103 4.42 -6.45 18.78
C PHE A 103 5.39 -5.62 19.64
N ILE A 104 5.34 -4.29 19.54
CA ILE A 104 6.16 -3.40 20.39
C ILE A 104 5.73 -3.52 21.85
N TYR A 105 4.43 -3.47 22.14
CA TYR A 105 3.90 -3.58 23.50
C TYR A 105 4.19 -4.94 24.13
N ASP A 106 3.97 -6.03 23.39
CA ASP A 106 4.26 -7.39 23.86
C ASP A 106 5.75 -7.54 24.24
N ASN A 107 6.66 -6.94 23.47
CA ASN A 107 8.10 -6.97 23.77
C ASN A 107 8.48 -6.04 24.93
N GLN A 108 7.83 -4.88 25.09
CA GLN A 108 8.09 -3.99 26.22
C GLN A 108 7.65 -4.60 27.55
N LEU A 109 6.50 -5.28 27.58
CA LEU A 109 6.00 -5.95 28.78
C LEU A 109 6.96 -7.06 29.25
N LEU A 110 7.53 -7.82 28.30
CA LEU A 110 8.52 -8.86 28.59
C LEU A 110 9.87 -8.33 29.12
N LEU A 111 10.18 -7.04 28.91
CA LEU A 111 11.40 -6.42 29.43
C LEU A 111 11.21 -5.80 30.82
N MET A 112 9.97 -5.62 31.27
CA MET A 112 9.62 -4.96 32.54
C MET A 112 9.33 -5.94 33.69
N GLY A 113 9.15 -7.23 33.41
CA GLY A 113 8.94 -8.30 34.41
C GLY A 113 10.08 -9.30 34.43
#